data_AF-A0A9Q8ZE96-F1
#
_entry.id   AF-A0A9Q8ZE96-F1
#
_cell.length_a   1.000
_cell.length_b   1.000
_cell.length_c   1.000
_cell.angle_alpha   90.00
_cell.angle_beta   90.00
_cell.angle_gamma   90.00
#
_symmetry.space_group_name_H-M   'P 1'
#
loop_
_entity.id
_entity.type
_entity.pdbx_description
1 polymer ?
#
loop_
_entity_poly.entity_id
_entity_poly.type
_entity_poly.pdbx_seq_one_letter_code
_entity_poly.pdbx_strand_id
1 'polypeptide(L)'
;MSTVRFSSHSCEECEKIVIDGTGPPFGQCSYFPHGEVQELSQSCDLFKWALKSSDEPLYESNKLRFSISDACEDLKYLNVEWMDEENEPVSEFATNPQLHIFSEEDDPAAKYIKARPLALSPGISDDPGWCLKLYKDCLKHKACKAFMEKNRNNIAPARLLDVRSNSQLRLYTVPQGEHPLYAALSYCWGRSQQQQDTKTTIANVRDRRGGIDIRQLPQSIIDAVEVTRRLELSYLWVDALCILQDHEIDRKSEMSKMASIYRGATITISAASADDSTEGFLRNYNPRKAYGSLFRLPYHNKHAGGVVKGSVFLSERPVADMYQENIDRRAWTMQEDMLSLRLLRFGSGKTTWRCPTYPNAKKIYGGDVPGVNNKDPNFCVSSPYRIAQVRSNISAFGPWGSQEDWLRAIREYTLRELSNPNDRLPACAALAENFAAVMDFTSSDYLAGLWKNNIHMHLLWHRLEGKKAESIFNPTWSWASIDGPIGFLGFALSEPTPGAKNAKYVSSSMKYEFDNHKYSGVIEGSLRLNGRWKYAYWDSYFLRRSSDDADVLPLTIYWDENDGNSSDVPKSRMMCCFEVSGSNHDSLGLVLIGDESTGFRRAGCFKHIQNAMSVIRSFFDETEPRDIVIY
;
A
#
# COMPACT_ATOMS: atom_id res chain seq x y z
N MET A 1 31.35 12.44 -0.90
CA MET A 1 30.14 13.20 -0.56
C MET A 1 30.36 14.64 -1.02
N SER A 2 30.15 14.95 -2.30
CA SER A 2 29.92 16.36 -2.66
C SER A 2 28.51 16.70 -2.16
N THR A 3 28.43 17.42 -1.04
CA THR A 3 27.17 17.97 -0.55
C THR A 3 26.57 18.83 -1.67
N VAL A 4 25.47 18.37 -2.25
CA VAL A 4 24.61 19.26 -3.03
C VAL A 4 24.12 20.29 -2.02
N ARG A 5 24.79 21.44 -1.93
CA ARG A 5 24.40 22.53 -1.03
C ARG A 5 22.95 22.87 -1.35
N PHE A 6 22.06 22.53 -0.43
CA PHE A 6 20.64 22.81 -0.58
C PHE A 6 20.45 24.31 -0.72
N SER A 7 19.75 24.75 -1.77
CA SER A 7 19.32 26.16 -1.88
C SER A 7 18.14 26.40 -0.94
N SER A 8 18.39 26.41 0.37
CA SER A 8 17.40 26.74 1.41
C SER A 8 17.31 28.25 1.61
N HIS A 9 16.12 28.76 1.92
CA HIS A 9 15.96 30.14 2.36
C HIS A 9 16.48 30.31 3.80
N SER A 10 17.34 31.30 4.01
CA SER A 10 17.78 31.77 5.33
C SER A 10 18.02 33.28 5.21
N CYS A 11 17.27 34.08 5.95
CA CYS A 11 17.42 35.54 6.01
C CYS A 11 17.58 36.00 7.47
N GLU A 12 17.79 37.30 7.69
CA GLU A 12 17.96 37.86 9.04
C GLU A 12 16.79 37.52 9.99
N GLU A 13 15.56 37.42 9.47
CA GLU A 13 14.39 37.06 10.26
C GLU A 13 14.37 35.56 10.62
N CYS A 14 14.84 34.69 9.72
CA CYS A 14 15.05 33.27 10.02
C CYS A 14 16.07 33.08 11.15
N GLU A 15 17.17 33.84 11.15
CA GLU A 15 18.22 33.75 12.17
C GLU A 15 17.74 34.16 13.58
N LYS A 16 16.62 34.90 13.67
CA LYS A 16 15.99 35.23 14.97
C LYS A 16 15.16 34.08 15.53
N ILE A 17 14.71 33.14 14.69
CA ILE A 17 13.89 32.00 15.09
C ILE A 17 14.81 30.81 15.40
N VAL A 18 15.19 30.67 16.67
CA VAL A 18 16.06 29.59 17.13
C VAL A 18 15.22 28.37 17.54
N ILE A 19 15.47 27.21 16.95
CA ILE A 19 14.89 25.94 17.38
C ILE A 19 15.60 25.45 18.65
N ASP A 20 14.85 25.32 19.74
CA ASP A 20 15.34 24.84 21.04
C ASP A 20 15.10 23.33 21.19
N GLY A 21 16.19 22.55 21.16
CA GLY A 21 16.18 21.09 21.32
C GLY A 21 16.51 20.60 22.72
N THR A 22 16.51 21.46 23.74
CA THR A 22 16.94 21.16 25.12
C THR A 22 16.09 20.07 25.85
N GLY A 23 14.98 19.62 25.24
CA GLY A 23 14.09 18.59 25.79
C GLY A 23 13.07 19.13 26.81
N PRO A 24 12.07 18.33 27.24
CA PRO A 24 11.03 18.77 28.18
C PRO A 24 11.61 19.18 29.55
N PRO A 25 11.02 20.18 30.23
CA PRO A 25 9.58 20.51 30.19
C PRO A 25 9.19 21.76 29.40
N PHE A 26 10.10 22.41 28.67
CA PHE A 26 9.77 23.66 27.96
C PHE A 26 9.53 23.40 26.48
N GLY A 27 8.27 23.17 26.10
CA GLY A 27 7.87 23.26 24.69
C GLY A 27 8.15 24.68 24.18
N GLN A 28 8.90 24.80 23.09
CA GLN A 28 9.12 26.11 22.47
C GLN A 28 7.82 26.57 21.82
N CYS A 29 7.42 27.80 22.10
CA CYS A 29 6.28 28.44 21.45
C CYS A 29 6.61 29.91 21.16
N SER A 30 6.36 30.35 19.93
CA SER A 30 6.57 31.73 19.49
C SER A 30 5.32 32.22 18.76
N TYR A 31 4.91 33.44 19.05
CA TYR A 31 3.70 34.04 18.49
C TYR A 31 4.06 35.30 17.69
N PHE A 32 3.39 35.47 16.55
CA PHE A 32 3.56 36.62 15.67
C PHE A 32 2.16 37.15 15.30
N PRO A 33 1.80 38.39 15.63
CA PRO A 33 0.55 39.01 15.20
C PRO A 33 0.43 39.02 13.67
N HIS A 34 -0.80 38.89 13.14
CA HIS A 34 -1.04 38.85 11.70
C HIS A 34 -0.37 40.01 10.93
N GLY A 35 -0.46 41.25 11.44
CA GLY A 35 0.17 42.42 10.82
C GLY A 35 1.70 42.33 10.72
N GLU A 36 2.36 41.79 11.77
CA GLU A 36 3.80 41.55 11.76
C GLU A 36 4.17 40.47 10.72
N VAL A 37 3.39 39.39 10.65
CA VAL A 37 3.60 38.33 9.65
C VAL A 37 3.46 38.87 8.23
N GLN A 38 2.51 39.77 7.97
CA GLN A 38 2.36 40.43 6.66
C GLN A 38 3.59 41.25 6.28
N GLU A 39 4.15 42.01 7.21
CA GLU A 39 5.39 42.78 6.99
C GLU A 39 6.58 41.86 6.74
N LEU A 40 6.79 40.85 7.60
CA LEU A 40 7.89 39.88 7.48
C LEU A 40 7.80 39.05 6.20
N SER A 41 6.60 38.79 5.68
CA SER A 41 6.41 38.03 4.44
C SER A 41 6.94 38.73 3.18
N GLN A 42 7.20 40.03 3.25
CA GLN A 42 7.80 40.78 2.14
C GLN A 42 9.28 40.47 1.95
N SER A 43 9.98 40.05 3.02
CA SER A 43 11.43 39.82 3.04
C SER A 43 11.82 38.39 3.44
N CYS A 44 10.91 37.59 3.99
CA CYS A 44 11.15 36.23 4.46
C CYS A 44 10.19 35.21 3.84
N ASP A 45 10.74 34.21 3.15
CA ASP A 45 9.95 33.19 2.46
C ASP A 45 9.23 32.24 3.46
N LEU A 46 9.73 32.11 4.70
CA LEU A 46 9.08 31.31 5.74
C LEU A 46 7.73 31.92 6.14
N PHE A 47 7.71 33.23 6.43
CA PHE A 47 6.47 33.93 6.78
C PHE A 47 5.53 34.04 5.57
N LYS A 48 6.09 34.20 4.36
CA LYS A 48 5.31 34.15 3.12
C LYS A 48 4.67 32.79 2.87
N TRP A 49 5.36 31.70 3.19
CA TRP A 49 4.80 30.35 3.15
C TRP A 49 3.70 30.18 4.19
N ALA A 50 3.92 30.62 5.44
CA ALA A 50 2.94 30.51 6.52
C ALA A 50 1.61 31.24 6.27
N LEU A 51 1.64 32.39 5.57
CA LEU A 51 0.42 33.07 5.11
C LEU A 51 -0.35 32.27 4.05
N LYS A 52 0.37 31.57 3.17
CA LYS A 52 -0.23 30.79 2.08
C LYS A 52 -0.71 29.42 2.52
N SER A 53 -0.21 28.90 3.64
CA SER A 53 -0.57 27.59 4.16
C SER A 53 -1.88 27.57 4.95
N SER A 54 -2.53 28.73 5.15
CA SER A 54 -3.86 28.77 5.76
C SER A 54 -4.92 28.41 4.73
N ASP A 55 -5.71 27.38 5.03
CA ASP A 55 -6.88 27.01 4.23
C ASP A 55 -8.11 27.88 4.55
N GLU A 56 -8.08 28.60 5.67
CA GLU A 56 -9.13 29.50 6.13
C GLU A 56 -8.74 30.98 5.93
N PRO A 57 -9.72 31.89 5.74
CA PRO A 57 -9.48 33.32 5.71
C PRO A 57 -8.84 33.81 7.02
N LEU A 58 -7.76 34.60 6.89
CA LEU A 58 -7.07 35.21 8.02
C LEU A 58 -7.55 36.65 8.24
N TYR A 59 -7.79 36.99 9.49
CA TYR A 59 -8.19 38.30 9.98
C TYR A 59 -7.07 38.96 10.79
N GLU A 60 -7.14 40.28 10.96
CA GLU A 60 -6.12 41.04 11.72
C GLU A 60 -5.98 40.59 13.17
N SER A 61 -7.03 40.04 13.76
CA SER A 61 -7.01 39.52 15.12
C SER A 61 -6.35 38.16 15.26
N ASN A 62 -6.06 37.47 14.15
CA ASN A 62 -5.35 36.21 14.19
C ASN A 62 -3.86 36.40 14.50
N LYS A 63 -3.24 35.34 15.01
CA LYS A 63 -1.80 35.29 15.26
C LYS A 63 -1.22 33.95 14.81
N LEU A 64 -0.03 34.00 14.25
CA LEU A 64 0.73 32.83 13.86
C LEU A 64 1.45 32.27 15.09
N ARG A 65 1.36 30.97 15.29
CA ARG A 65 2.05 30.21 16.34
C ARG A 65 3.03 29.24 15.69
N PHE A 66 4.30 29.37 16.05
CA PHE A 66 5.31 28.34 15.83
C PHE A 66 5.50 27.57 17.12
N SER A 67 5.26 26.26 17.11
CA SER A 67 5.38 25.43 18.31
C SER A 67 6.09 24.09 18.07
N ILE A 68 6.75 23.62 19.12
CA ILE A 68 7.40 22.30 19.15
C ILE A 68 6.78 21.55 20.34
N SER A 69 5.95 20.55 20.03
CA SER A 69 5.12 19.83 21.01
C SER A 69 5.65 18.45 21.40
N ASP A 70 6.74 17.99 20.77
CA ASP A 70 7.26 16.64 21.03
C ASP A 70 8.03 16.61 22.36
N ALA A 71 7.64 15.74 23.30
CA ALA A 71 8.36 15.50 24.57
C ALA A 71 9.68 14.73 24.35
N CYS A 72 10.15 14.67 23.12
CA CYS A 72 11.30 13.90 22.66
C CYS A 72 12.46 14.85 22.35
N GLU A 73 13.69 14.44 22.70
CA GLU A 73 14.91 15.18 22.31
C GLU A 73 15.12 15.23 20.79
N ASP A 74 14.49 14.30 20.07
CA ASP A 74 14.54 14.18 18.61
C ASP A 74 13.32 14.86 17.99
N LEU A 75 13.48 16.16 17.71
CA LEU A 75 12.43 17.01 17.17
C LEU A 75 12.06 16.60 15.74
N LYS A 76 10.78 16.35 15.51
CA LYS A 76 10.27 15.88 14.21
C LYS A 76 9.68 16.98 13.35
N TYR A 77 8.94 17.88 13.98
CA TYR A 77 8.14 18.88 13.29
C TYR A 77 8.21 20.23 14.02
N LEU A 78 8.17 21.30 13.23
CA LEU A 78 7.72 22.61 13.68
C LEU A 78 6.24 22.72 13.31
N ASN A 79 5.36 22.81 14.30
CA ASN A 79 3.95 23.07 14.06
C ASN A 79 3.78 24.55 13.71
N VAL A 80 3.03 24.82 12.64
CA VAL A 80 2.72 26.17 12.16
C VAL A 80 1.21 26.32 12.16
N GLU A 81 0.70 27.15 13.06
CA GLU A 81 -0.75 27.23 13.31
C GLU A 81 -1.20 28.68 13.37
N TRP A 82 -2.35 28.98 12.77
CA TRP A 82 -3.03 30.25 12.97
C TRP A 82 -4.02 30.11 14.11
N MET A 83 -3.96 31.04 15.05
CA MET A 83 -4.78 31.07 16.26
C MET A 83 -5.70 32.28 16.24
N ASP A 84 -6.89 32.14 16.81
CA ASP A 84 -7.83 33.22 17.03
C ASP A 84 -7.53 34.03 18.31
N GLU A 85 -8.46 34.92 18.66
CA GLU A 85 -8.39 35.76 19.86
C GLU A 85 -8.44 34.95 21.17
N GLU A 86 -9.09 33.78 21.14
CA GLU A 86 -9.26 32.88 22.29
C GLU A 86 -8.06 31.91 22.45
N ASN A 87 -7.12 31.92 21.50
CA ASN A 87 -6.01 30.96 21.36
C ASN A 87 -6.47 29.56 20.91
N GLU A 88 -7.58 29.48 20.20
CA GLU A 88 -7.99 28.25 19.54
C GLU A 88 -7.49 28.24 18.08
N PRO A 89 -7.14 27.07 17.53
CA PRO A 89 -6.74 26.96 16.12
C PRO A 89 -7.88 27.42 15.20
N VAL A 90 -7.57 28.24 14.21
CA VAL A 90 -8.56 28.76 13.24
C VAL A 90 -9.14 27.63 12.36
N SER A 91 -8.40 26.54 12.16
CA SER A 91 -8.85 25.38 11.38
C SER A 91 -9.41 24.26 12.28
N GLU A 92 -10.65 23.84 12.01
CA GLU A 92 -11.31 22.72 12.71
C GLU A 92 -10.93 21.33 12.13
N PHE A 93 -10.28 21.26 10.96
CA PHE A 93 -10.04 20.01 10.23
C PHE A 93 -8.55 19.59 10.20
N ALA A 94 -8.24 18.61 11.06
CA ALA A 94 -7.24 17.52 11.02
C ALA A 94 -5.81 17.64 10.41
N THR A 95 -5.38 18.70 9.74
CA THR A 95 -3.95 18.83 9.33
C THR A 95 -3.44 20.25 9.48
N ASN A 96 -3.05 20.63 10.70
CA ASN A 96 -2.23 21.82 10.90
C ASN A 96 -0.94 21.70 10.07
N PRO A 97 -0.55 22.72 9.30
CA PRO A 97 0.65 22.63 8.48
C PRO A 97 1.89 22.44 9.37
N GLN A 98 2.65 21.40 9.06
CA GLN A 98 3.87 21.03 9.78
C GLN A 98 5.07 21.12 8.85
N LEU A 99 6.17 21.70 9.35
CA LEU A 99 7.46 21.66 8.66
C LEU A 99 8.32 20.55 9.27
N HIS A 100 8.80 19.64 8.43
CA HIS A 100 9.65 18.51 8.82
C HIS A 100 11.06 18.98 9.13
N ILE A 101 11.55 18.65 10.34
CA ILE A 101 12.88 19.03 10.82
C ILE A 101 13.90 17.95 10.42
N PHE A 102 15.05 18.36 9.88
CA PHE A 102 16.20 17.48 9.66
C PHE A 102 17.54 18.23 9.76
N SER A 103 18.65 17.50 9.82
CA SER A 103 19.99 18.07 9.91
C SER A 103 20.98 17.29 9.04
N GLU A 104 22.02 17.96 8.54
CA GLU A 104 23.12 17.31 7.79
C GLU A 104 24.01 16.49 8.75
N GLU A 105 24.69 15.45 8.25
CA GLU A 105 25.42 14.50 9.10
C GLU A 105 26.64 15.13 9.81
N ASP A 106 27.17 16.22 9.29
CA ASP A 106 28.30 16.99 9.79
C ASP A 106 27.90 18.20 10.67
N ASP A 107 26.61 18.54 10.78
CA ASP A 107 26.14 19.64 11.64
C ASP A 107 26.08 19.18 13.12
N PRO A 108 26.46 20.03 14.09
CA PRO A 108 26.35 19.70 15.51
C PRO A 108 24.95 19.26 15.97
N ALA A 109 23.89 19.74 15.31
CA ALA A 109 22.50 19.35 15.58
C ALA A 109 22.21 17.87 15.26
N ALA A 110 23.00 17.23 14.39
CA ALA A 110 22.86 15.84 13.96
C ALA A 110 22.94 14.82 15.10
N LYS A 111 23.53 15.21 16.24
CA LYS A 111 23.58 14.41 17.47
C LYS A 111 22.20 14.19 18.09
N TYR A 112 21.28 15.15 17.91
CA TYR A 112 19.96 15.16 18.55
C TYR A 112 18.85 14.99 17.53
N ILE A 113 18.97 15.65 16.39
CA ILE A 113 18.05 15.49 15.26
C ILE A 113 18.51 14.28 14.46
N LYS A 114 17.72 13.20 14.45
CA LYS A 114 18.08 11.97 13.72
C LYS A 114 17.69 12.02 12.25
N ALA A 115 16.77 12.90 11.87
CA ALA A 115 16.32 13.01 10.49
C ALA A 115 17.42 13.57 9.58
N ARG A 116 17.48 13.05 8.33
CA ARG A 116 18.55 13.36 7.36
C ARG A 116 17.99 13.82 6.01
N PRO A 117 18.76 14.59 5.22
CA PRO A 117 18.33 15.04 3.89
C PRO A 117 18.06 13.90 2.91
N LEU A 118 17.17 14.14 1.95
CA LEU A 118 16.87 13.27 0.80
C LEU A 118 18.10 13.05 -0.09
N ALA A 119 18.17 11.88 -0.72
CA ALA A 119 19.16 11.61 -1.75
C ALA A 119 18.66 12.18 -3.07
N LEU A 120 19.13 13.37 -3.42
CA LEU A 120 18.76 14.00 -4.68
C LEU A 120 19.33 13.28 -5.90
N SER A 121 20.27 12.34 -5.72
CA SER A 121 20.90 11.57 -6.80
C SER A 121 21.04 10.10 -6.41
N PRO A 122 19.92 9.35 -6.27
CA PRO A 122 19.95 8.01 -5.67
C PRO A 122 20.73 6.99 -6.51
N GLY A 123 20.90 7.25 -7.82
CA GLY A 123 21.67 6.42 -8.74
C GLY A 123 23.15 6.76 -8.91
N ILE A 124 23.58 7.92 -8.40
CA ILE A 124 24.94 8.46 -8.56
C ILE A 124 25.56 8.52 -7.17
N SER A 125 26.03 7.35 -6.71
CA SER A 125 27.04 7.34 -5.64
C SER A 125 28.38 7.72 -6.24
N ASP A 126 29.21 8.43 -5.46
CA ASP A 126 30.64 8.63 -5.77
C ASP A 126 31.39 7.28 -5.92
N ASP A 127 30.81 6.18 -5.41
CA ASP A 127 31.31 4.80 -5.55
C ASP A 127 30.48 4.01 -6.58
N PRO A 128 30.89 3.89 -7.85
CA PRO A 128 30.12 3.17 -8.87
C PRO A 128 29.89 1.67 -8.56
N GLY A 129 30.63 1.09 -7.61
CA GLY A 129 30.52 -0.31 -7.22
C GLY A 129 29.64 -0.60 -6.00
N TRP A 130 28.93 0.39 -5.45
CA TRP A 130 28.19 0.23 -4.19
C TRP A 130 27.12 -0.87 -4.26
N CYS A 131 26.35 -0.94 -5.35
CA CYS A 131 25.33 -1.97 -5.56
C CYS A 131 25.93 -3.37 -5.52
N LEU A 132 27.09 -3.55 -6.19
CA LEU A 132 27.80 -4.82 -6.24
C LEU A 132 28.34 -5.22 -4.88
N LYS A 133 28.87 -4.27 -4.10
CA LYS A 133 29.33 -4.50 -2.72
C LYS A 133 28.18 -4.98 -1.83
N LEU A 134 27.01 -4.35 -1.91
CA LEU A 134 25.81 -4.78 -1.17
C LEU A 134 25.38 -6.18 -1.58
N TYR A 135 25.35 -6.47 -2.88
CA TYR A 135 25.01 -7.80 -3.37
C TYR A 135 26.00 -8.86 -2.88
N LYS A 136 27.31 -8.62 -3.02
CA LYS A 136 28.38 -9.52 -2.56
C LYS A 136 28.36 -9.73 -1.04
N ASP A 137 28.00 -8.71 -0.26
CA ASP A 137 27.75 -8.86 1.18
C ASP A 137 26.53 -9.75 1.46
N CYS A 138 25.42 -9.52 0.76
CA CYS A 138 24.20 -10.30 0.90
C CYS A 138 24.38 -11.79 0.59
N LEU A 139 25.27 -12.13 -0.35
CA LEU A 139 25.63 -13.52 -0.65
C LEU A 139 26.29 -14.24 0.54
N LYS A 140 26.79 -13.52 1.55
CA LYS A 140 27.39 -14.12 2.76
C LYS A 140 26.35 -14.42 3.84
N HIS A 141 25.16 -13.83 3.77
CA HIS A 141 24.11 -13.96 4.78
C HIS A 141 23.50 -15.37 4.81
N LYS A 142 23.44 -15.99 6.00
CA LYS A 142 22.88 -17.36 6.16
C LYS A 142 21.41 -17.47 5.73
N ALA A 143 20.56 -16.54 6.17
CA ALA A 143 19.13 -16.53 5.83
C ALA A 143 18.90 -16.38 4.31
N CYS A 144 19.68 -15.51 3.66
CA CYS A 144 19.60 -15.31 2.22
C CYS A 144 19.99 -16.57 1.43
N LYS A 145 21.04 -17.29 1.86
CA LYS A 145 21.46 -18.56 1.23
C LYS A 145 20.38 -19.63 1.32
N ALA A 146 19.82 -19.83 2.51
CA ALA A 146 18.74 -20.82 2.71
C ALA A 146 17.52 -20.52 1.83
N PHE A 147 17.16 -19.24 1.68
CA PHE A 147 16.05 -18.85 0.81
C PHE A 147 16.37 -19.06 -0.68
N MET A 148 17.61 -18.82 -1.11
CA MET A 148 18.04 -19.13 -2.48
C MET A 148 17.97 -20.63 -2.77
N GLU A 149 18.40 -21.48 -1.84
CA GLU A 149 18.34 -22.93 -1.98
C GLU A 149 16.90 -23.42 -2.09
N LYS A 150 15.99 -22.89 -1.25
CA LYS A 150 14.55 -23.21 -1.32
C LYS A 150 13.93 -22.83 -2.67
N ASN A 151 14.40 -21.75 -3.28
CA ASN A 151 13.87 -21.20 -4.53
C ASN A 151 14.61 -21.67 -5.79
N ARG A 152 15.61 -22.56 -5.66
CA ARG A 152 16.47 -22.99 -6.78
C ARG A 152 15.67 -23.59 -7.96
N ASN A 153 14.53 -24.19 -7.66
CA ASN A 153 13.68 -24.86 -8.65
C ASN A 153 12.51 -23.98 -9.14
N ASN A 154 12.53 -22.68 -8.85
CA ASN A 154 11.49 -21.78 -9.34
C ASN A 154 11.56 -21.67 -10.87
N ILE A 155 10.39 -21.61 -11.49
CA ILE A 155 10.25 -21.52 -12.95
C ILE A 155 10.84 -20.19 -13.43
N ALA A 156 11.77 -20.27 -14.39
CA ALA A 156 12.30 -19.09 -15.07
C ALA A 156 11.25 -18.48 -16.03
N PRO A 157 11.27 -17.16 -16.26
CA PRO A 157 10.43 -16.54 -17.27
C PRO A 157 10.73 -17.12 -18.66
N ALA A 158 9.76 -17.10 -19.57
CA ALA A 158 9.97 -17.62 -20.92
C ALA A 158 11.04 -16.82 -21.70
N ARG A 159 11.16 -15.53 -21.39
CA ARG A 159 12.06 -14.60 -22.06
C ARG A 159 12.71 -13.63 -21.07
N LEU A 160 13.92 -13.19 -21.42
CA LEU A 160 14.72 -12.20 -20.70
C LEU A 160 15.34 -11.23 -21.69
N LEU A 161 15.71 -10.05 -21.22
CA LEU A 161 16.52 -9.10 -21.98
C LEU A 161 18.00 -9.36 -21.69
N ASP A 162 18.78 -9.71 -22.70
CA ASP A 162 20.23 -9.79 -22.63
C ASP A 162 20.82 -8.38 -22.69
N VAL A 163 21.54 -8.00 -21.62
CA VAL A 163 22.06 -6.66 -21.42
C VAL A 163 23.59 -6.56 -21.55
N ARG A 164 24.26 -7.63 -21.94
CA ARG A 164 25.74 -7.69 -22.00
C ARG A 164 26.37 -6.72 -23.00
N SER A 165 25.68 -6.44 -24.09
CA SER A 165 26.13 -5.49 -25.11
C SER A 165 25.73 -4.07 -24.72
N ASN A 166 26.65 -3.10 -24.87
CA ASN A 166 26.47 -1.72 -24.40
C ASN A 166 25.34 -0.96 -25.11
N SER A 167 25.20 -1.12 -26.43
CA SER A 167 24.28 -0.32 -27.26
C SER A 167 23.10 -1.11 -27.83
N GLN A 168 23.22 -2.43 -27.90
CA GLN A 168 22.22 -3.32 -28.52
C GLN A 168 21.80 -4.38 -27.52
N LEU A 169 20.56 -4.32 -27.06
CA LEU A 169 19.96 -5.34 -26.20
C LEU A 169 19.31 -6.42 -27.07
N ARG A 170 19.06 -7.60 -26.52
CA ARG A 170 18.39 -8.68 -27.27
C ARG A 170 17.37 -9.39 -26.41
N LEU A 171 16.21 -9.69 -26.98
CA LEU A 171 15.24 -10.56 -26.33
C LEU A 171 15.73 -12.01 -26.43
N TYR A 172 16.16 -12.56 -25.30
CA TYR A 172 16.63 -13.93 -25.13
C TYR A 172 15.45 -14.84 -24.75
N THR A 173 15.29 -15.97 -25.45
CA THR A 173 14.35 -17.03 -25.06
C THR A 173 15.07 -18.01 -24.17
N VAL A 174 14.55 -18.23 -22.96
CA VAL A 174 15.16 -19.12 -21.98
C VAL A 174 14.90 -20.58 -22.39
N PRO A 175 15.95 -21.39 -22.63
CA PRO A 175 15.79 -22.80 -22.92
C PRO A 175 15.11 -23.56 -21.78
N GLN A 176 14.37 -24.61 -22.12
CA GLN A 176 13.65 -25.41 -21.13
C GLN A 176 14.64 -26.05 -20.12
N GLY A 177 14.37 -25.86 -18.83
CA GLY A 177 15.21 -26.38 -17.74
C GLY A 177 16.40 -25.49 -17.38
N GLU A 178 16.64 -24.39 -18.10
CA GLU A 178 17.62 -23.39 -17.71
C GLU A 178 17.03 -22.38 -16.71
N HIS A 179 17.88 -21.95 -15.77
CA HIS A 179 17.56 -20.95 -14.76
C HIS A 179 18.67 -19.88 -14.72
N PRO A 180 18.78 -19.04 -15.77
CA PRO A 180 19.77 -17.97 -15.79
C PRO A 180 19.55 -17.00 -14.62
N LEU A 181 20.64 -16.41 -14.11
CA LEU A 181 20.52 -15.35 -13.11
C LEU A 181 20.09 -14.04 -13.79
N TYR A 182 18.99 -13.45 -13.31
CA TYR A 182 18.45 -12.20 -13.84
C TYR A 182 18.04 -11.23 -12.73
N ALA A 183 18.02 -9.94 -13.06
CA ALA A 183 17.29 -8.93 -12.31
C ALA A 183 15.87 -8.80 -12.86
N ALA A 184 14.88 -8.44 -12.03
CA ALA A 184 13.54 -8.06 -12.49
C ALA A 184 13.31 -6.56 -12.27
N LEU A 185 12.59 -5.90 -13.17
CA LEU A 185 12.22 -4.48 -13.03
C LEU A 185 10.77 -4.33 -12.60
N SER A 186 10.55 -3.63 -11.49
CA SER A 186 9.25 -3.14 -11.02
C SER A 186 9.18 -1.63 -11.27
N TYR A 187 8.25 -1.17 -12.12
CA TYR A 187 8.17 0.23 -12.55
C TYR A 187 6.76 0.62 -13.05
N CYS A 188 6.50 1.92 -13.11
CA CYS A 188 5.30 2.47 -13.74
C CYS A 188 5.50 2.60 -15.26
N TRP A 189 4.60 1.97 -16.05
CA TRP A 189 4.72 2.01 -17.51
C TRP A 189 4.52 3.41 -18.07
N GLY A 190 3.42 4.09 -17.72
CA GLY A 190 3.01 5.33 -18.37
C GLY A 190 1.96 5.15 -19.47
N ARG A 191 1.59 6.24 -20.16
CA ARG A 191 0.54 6.27 -21.21
C ARG A 191 0.95 6.89 -22.57
N SER A 192 2.17 7.38 -22.71
CA SER A 192 2.74 7.93 -23.95
C SER A 192 2.96 6.90 -25.06
N GLN A 193 3.14 7.39 -26.29
CA GLN A 193 3.42 6.55 -27.46
C GLN A 193 4.72 5.75 -27.32
N GLN A 194 5.78 6.35 -26.77
CA GLN A 194 7.07 5.67 -26.56
C GLN A 194 6.91 4.37 -25.76
N GLN A 195 5.97 4.33 -24.82
CA GLN A 195 5.69 3.15 -24.01
C GLN A 195 4.89 2.09 -24.76
N GLN A 196 4.01 2.50 -25.67
CA GLN A 196 3.34 1.55 -26.57
C GLN A 196 4.35 0.89 -27.50
N ASP A 197 5.27 1.67 -28.06
CA ASP A 197 6.33 1.19 -28.96
C ASP A 197 7.34 0.29 -28.21
N THR A 198 7.44 0.46 -26.89
CA THR A 198 8.25 -0.40 -26.01
C THR A 198 7.67 -1.79 -25.86
N LYS A 199 6.40 -2.06 -26.16
CA LYS A 199 5.81 -3.39 -25.96
C LYS A 199 6.29 -4.42 -26.99
N THR A 200 6.60 -5.64 -26.53
CA THR A 200 6.82 -6.76 -27.45
C THR A 200 5.48 -7.28 -27.92
N THR A 201 5.34 -7.38 -29.24
CA THR A 201 4.17 -7.89 -29.94
C THR A 201 4.56 -9.04 -30.86
N ILE A 202 3.58 -9.78 -31.37
CA ILE A 202 3.81 -10.82 -32.38
C ILE A 202 4.55 -10.25 -33.59
N ALA A 203 4.23 -9.01 -33.99
CA ALA A 203 4.83 -8.36 -35.15
C ALA A 203 6.32 -8.02 -34.96
N ASN A 204 6.76 -7.67 -33.75
CA ASN A 204 8.12 -7.16 -33.51
C ASN A 204 9.04 -8.11 -32.72
N VAL A 205 8.53 -9.25 -32.23
CA VAL A 205 9.31 -10.21 -31.41
C VAL A 205 10.56 -10.72 -32.14
N ARG A 206 10.48 -10.94 -33.46
CA ARG A 206 11.61 -11.42 -34.26
C ARG A 206 12.72 -10.37 -34.34
N ASP A 207 12.35 -9.11 -34.55
CA ASP A 207 13.30 -8.00 -34.65
C ASP A 207 13.99 -7.76 -33.30
N ARG A 208 13.22 -7.84 -32.21
CA ARG A 208 13.74 -7.71 -30.83
C ARG A 208 14.72 -8.80 -30.43
N ARG A 209 14.65 -9.99 -31.04
CA ARG A 209 15.66 -11.05 -30.90
C ARG A 209 16.96 -10.70 -31.65
N GLY A 210 16.87 -9.97 -32.75
CA GLY A 210 18.02 -9.51 -33.55
C GLY A 210 18.78 -8.35 -32.90
N GLY A 211 18.06 -7.41 -32.30
CA GLY A 211 18.64 -6.28 -31.58
C GLY A 211 17.59 -5.22 -31.23
N ILE A 212 17.81 -4.54 -30.10
CA ILE A 212 17.03 -3.39 -29.64
C ILE A 212 18.04 -2.29 -29.33
N ASP A 213 17.93 -1.15 -30.02
CA ASP A 213 18.74 0.03 -29.69
C ASP A 213 18.30 0.57 -28.33
N ILE A 214 19.20 0.52 -27.35
CA ILE A 214 18.92 0.95 -25.98
C ILE A 214 18.42 2.40 -25.92
N ARG A 215 18.81 3.26 -26.87
CA ARG A 215 18.44 4.68 -26.89
C ARG A 215 16.96 4.92 -27.22
N GLN A 216 16.29 3.92 -27.79
CA GLN A 216 14.86 4.00 -28.11
C GLN A 216 13.98 3.63 -26.90
N LEU A 217 14.57 3.03 -25.86
CA LEU A 217 13.83 2.59 -24.69
C LEU A 217 13.54 3.77 -23.74
N PRO A 218 12.44 3.72 -22.97
CA PRO A 218 12.16 4.65 -21.88
C PRO A 218 13.30 4.69 -20.86
N GLN A 219 13.52 5.86 -20.26
CA GLN A 219 14.66 6.10 -19.38
C GLN A 219 14.71 5.14 -18.18
N SER A 220 13.59 4.77 -17.58
CA SER A 220 13.56 3.82 -16.46
C SER A 220 14.04 2.42 -16.86
N ILE A 221 13.84 2.00 -18.11
CA ILE A 221 14.40 0.72 -18.60
C ILE A 221 15.91 0.87 -18.83
N ILE A 222 16.37 2.00 -19.37
CA ILE A 222 17.80 2.28 -19.55
C ILE A 222 18.52 2.27 -18.19
N ASP A 223 17.94 2.94 -17.19
CA ASP A 223 18.44 2.99 -15.83
C ASP A 223 18.48 1.59 -15.18
N ALA A 224 17.45 0.76 -15.41
CA ALA A 224 17.42 -0.62 -14.93
C ALA A 224 18.50 -1.48 -15.58
N VAL A 225 18.77 -1.29 -16.88
CA VAL A 225 19.86 -1.95 -17.60
C VAL A 225 21.21 -1.56 -17.00
N GLU A 226 21.42 -0.28 -16.69
CA GLU A 226 22.63 0.22 -16.04
C GLU A 226 22.84 -0.42 -14.66
N VAL A 227 21.81 -0.45 -13.81
CA VAL A 227 21.89 -1.10 -12.48
C VAL A 227 22.16 -2.60 -12.61
N THR A 228 21.53 -3.27 -13.57
CA THR A 228 21.74 -4.70 -13.84
C THR A 228 23.19 -4.99 -14.20
N ARG A 229 23.79 -4.17 -15.07
CA ARG A 229 25.21 -4.28 -15.44
C ARG A 229 26.14 -4.00 -14.26
N ARG A 230 25.84 -2.98 -13.43
CA ARG A 230 26.61 -2.69 -12.21
C ARG A 230 26.56 -3.82 -11.18
N LEU A 231 25.51 -4.63 -11.20
CA LEU A 231 25.38 -5.84 -10.38
C LEU A 231 26.06 -7.08 -10.99
N GLU A 232 26.73 -6.93 -12.13
CA GLU A 232 27.38 -8.01 -12.89
C GLU A 232 26.38 -9.09 -13.37
N LEU A 233 25.12 -8.72 -13.60
CA LEU A 233 24.09 -9.62 -14.15
C LEU A 233 23.96 -9.44 -15.67
N SER A 234 23.77 -10.57 -16.37
CA SER A 234 23.66 -10.59 -17.84
C SER A 234 22.24 -10.40 -18.36
N TYR A 235 21.24 -10.61 -17.51
CA TYR A 235 19.84 -10.66 -17.90
C TYR A 235 18.97 -9.76 -17.03
N LEU A 236 18.01 -9.09 -17.67
CA LEU A 236 16.98 -8.27 -17.04
C LEU A 236 15.60 -8.75 -17.52
N TRP A 237 14.67 -8.92 -16.60
CA TRP A 237 13.27 -9.16 -16.92
C TRP A 237 12.49 -7.84 -16.83
N VAL A 238 11.81 -7.49 -17.92
CA VAL A 238 10.93 -6.32 -18.03
C VAL A 238 9.62 -6.80 -18.66
N ASP A 239 8.51 -6.71 -17.95
CA ASP A 239 7.18 -7.18 -18.38
C ASP A 239 6.79 -6.72 -19.80
N ALA A 240 6.95 -5.43 -20.12
CA ALA A 240 6.63 -4.86 -21.43
C ALA A 240 7.47 -5.48 -22.57
N LEU A 241 8.69 -5.96 -22.28
CA LEU A 241 9.60 -6.54 -23.27
C LEU A 241 9.56 -8.07 -23.29
N CYS A 242 9.36 -8.71 -22.13
CA CYS A 242 9.50 -10.15 -21.95
C CYS A 242 8.17 -10.90 -22.10
N ILE A 243 7.04 -10.21 -22.18
CA ILE A 243 5.71 -10.78 -22.41
C ILE A 243 5.21 -10.34 -23.80
N LEU A 244 4.58 -11.24 -24.55
CA LEU A 244 3.88 -10.86 -25.79
C LEU A 244 2.55 -10.21 -25.44
N GLN A 245 2.48 -8.89 -25.56
CA GLN A 245 1.37 -8.08 -25.03
C GLN A 245 0.06 -8.26 -25.81
N ASP A 246 0.15 -8.60 -27.09
CA ASP A 246 -0.98 -8.82 -28.02
C ASP A 246 -1.30 -10.31 -28.27
N HIS A 247 -0.64 -11.24 -27.56
CA HIS A 247 -0.90 -12.68 -27.66
C HIS A 247 -1.54 -13.21 -26.37
N GLU A 248 -2.86 -13.34 -26.36
CA GLU A 248 -3.65 -13.63 -25.14
C GLU A 248 -3.16 -14.85 -24.36
N ILE A 249 -2.86 -15.96 -25.05
CA ILE A 249 -2.39 -17.21 -24.41
C ILE A 249 -1.02 -17.01 -23.74
N ASP A 250 -0.11 -16.26 -24.38
CA ASP A 250 1.23 -16.01 -23.84
C ASP A 250 1.15 -15.03 -22.66
N ARG A 251 0.38 -13.95 -22.82
CA ARG A 251 0.10 -12.99 -21.75
C ARG A 251 -0.47 -13.68 -20.52
N LYS A 252 -1.53 -14.49 -20.69
CA LYS A 252 -2.15 -15.29 -19.63
C LYS A 252 -1.17 -16.27 -18.98
N SER A 253 -0.36 -16.95 -19.79
CA SER A 253 0.66 -17.87 -19.27
C SER A 253 1.77 -17.18 -18.49
N GLU A 254 2.21 -15.99 -18.88
CA GLU A 254 3.27 -15.27 -18.14
C GLU A 254 2.69 -14.57 -16.91
N MET A 255 1.46 -14.03 -16.99
CA MET A 255 0.76 -13.44 -15.84
C MET A 255 0.60 -14.45 -14.70
N SER A 256 0.23 -15.70 -15.01
CA SER A 256 0.16 -16.76 -14.00
C SER A 256 1.52 -17.16 -13.41
N LYS A 257 2.63 -16.79 -14.06
CA LYS A 257 3.99 -17.01 -13.56
C LYS A 257 4.60 -15.80 -12.85
N MET A 258 3.91 -14.64 -12.79
CA MET A 258 4.43 -13.41 -12.16
C MET A 258 5.05 -13.70 -10.79
N ALA A 259 4.37 -14.52 -9.99
CA ALA A 259 4.85 -14.87 -8.66
C ALA A 259 6.22 -15.56 -8.70
N SER A 260 6.35 -16.56 -9.56
CA SER A 260 7.59 -17.31 -9.75
C SER A 260 8.70 -16.46 -10.33
N ILE A 261 8.38 -15.52 -11.24
CA ILE A 261 9.35 -14.63 -11.88
C ILE A 261 9.99 -13.70 -10.84
N TYR A 262 9.21 -13.01 -10.01
CA TYR A 262 9.79 -12.14 -8.97
C TYR A 262 10.44 -12.94 -7.82
N ARG A 263 9.90 -14.12 -7.48
CA ARG A 263 10.48 -15.01 -6.46
C ARG A 263 11.80 -15.66 -6.91
N GLY A 264 11.96 -15.90 -8.21
CA GLY A 264 13.14 -16.50 -8.85
C GLY A 264 14.21 -15.48 -9.27
N ALA A 265 13.88 -14.19 -9.30
CA ALA A 265 14.84 -13.14 -9.63
C ALA A 265 15.99 -13.11 -8.61
N THR A 266 17.21 -12.88 -9.09
CA THR A 266 18.38 -12.67 -8.21
C THR A 266 18.17 -11.46 -7.32
N ILE A 267 17.56 -10.43 -7.91
CA ILE A 267 17.21 -9.15 -7.31
C ILE A 267 16.12 -8.48 -8.13
N THR A 268 15.24 -7.74 -7.46
CA THR A 268 14.30 -6.85 -8.12
C THR A 268 14.75 -5.41 -7.93
N ILE A 269 14.76 -4.67 -9.04
CA ILE A 269 15.01 -3.23 -9.09
C ILE A 269 13.64 -2.56 -9.10
N SER A 270 13.35 -1.74 -8.09
CA SER A 270 12.11 -0.97 -8.04
C SER A 270 12.39 0.50 -8.34
N ALA A 271 11.87 0.96 -9.47
CA ALA A 271 11.93 2.35 -9.94
C ALA A 271 10.80 3.16 -9.30
N ALA A 272 10.72 3.14 -7.97
CA ALA A 272 9.57 3.69 -7.24
C ALA A 272 9.43 5.20 -7.38
N SER A 273 10.54 5.89 -7.55
CA SER A 273 10.64 7.34 -7.61
C SER A 273 10.28 7.96 -8.97
N ALA A 274 9.97 7.12 -9.97
CA ALA A 274 9.58 7.52 -11.31
C ALA A 274 8.07 7.28 -11.49
N ASP A 275 7.33 8.35 -11.78
CA ASP A 275 5.88 8.28 -11.99
C ASP A 275 5.53 7.62 -13.32
N ASP A 276 6.46 7.72 -14.28
CA ASP A 276 6.36 7.27 -15.65
C ASP A 276 7.70 6.73 -16.13
N SER A 277 7.70 5.72 -17.01
CA SER A 277 8.93 5.09 -17.47
C SER A 277 9.87 5.99 -18.28
N THR A 278 9.40 7.15 -18.76
CA THR A 278 10.23 8.13 -19.47
C THR A 278 11.09 9.00 -18.55
N GLU A 279 10.78 9.06 -17.24
CA GLU A 279 11.49 9.94 -16.31
C GLU A 279 12.88 9.41 -15.93
N GLY A 280 12.97 8.09 -15.70
CA GLY A 280 14.13 7.47 -15.07
C GLY A 280 14.13 7.63 -13.55
N PHE A 281 14.98 6.84 -12.88
CA PHE A 281 15.10 6.81 -11.42
C PHE A 281 16.54 7.00 -10.91
N LEU A 282 17.53 7.08 -11.80
CA LEU A 282 18.94 7.34 -11.43
C LEU A 282 19.32 8.82 -11.51
N ARG A 283 18.48 9.66 -12.13
CA ARG A 283 18.76 11.08 -12.41
C ARG A 283 18.56 11.98 -11.19
N ASN A 284 19.08 13.20 -11.27
CA ASN A 284 19.01 14.18 -10.18
C ASN A 284 17.58 14.72 -9.99
N TYR A 285 17.07 14.64 -8.76
CA TYR A 285 15.82 15.26 -8.35
C TYR A 285 15.94 16.78 -8.26
N ASN A 286 14.86 17.45 -8.62
CA ASN A 286 14.70 18.89 -8.36
C ASN A 286 14.42 19.10 -6.86
N PRO A 287 15.28 19.81 -6.11
CA PRO A 287 15.08 20.05 -4.68
C PRO A 287 13.71 20.64 -4.33
N ARG A 288 13.15 21.52 -5.18
CA ARG A 288 11.81 22.10 -4.94
C ARG A 288 10.69 21.07 -5.03
N LYS A 289 10.82 20.05 -5.90
CA LYS A 289 9.86 18.94 -5.94
C LYS A 289 10.01 18.02 -4.72
N ALA A 290 11.24 17.81 -4.27
CA ALA A 290 11.54 16.88 -3.19
C ALA A 290 11.14 17.42 -1.81
N TYR A 291 11.47 18.69 -1.54
CA TYR A 291 11.25 19.32 -0.23
C TYR A 291 10.07 20.30 -0.18
N GLY A 292 9.49 20.66 -1.33
CA GLY A 292 8.63 21.84 -1.41
C GLY A 292 9.44 23.11 -1.11
N SER A 293 8.93 23.91 -0.18
CA SER A 293 9.67 25.01 0.44
C SER A 293 10.69 24.46 1.45
N LEU A 294 11.90 25.03 1.45
CA LEU A 294 12.99 24.60 2.31
C LEU A 294 13.62 25.81 3.01
N PHE A 295 13.61 25.78 4.34
CA PHE A 295 14.16 26.84 5.19
C PHE A 295 15.30 26.31 6.05
N ARG A 296 16.21 27.18 6.47
CA ARG A 296 17.26 26.85 7.44
C ARG A 296 17.11 27.77 8.65
N LEU A 297 17.05 27.18 9.84
CA LEU A 297 16.97 27.91 11.11
C LEU A 297 18.11 27.52 12.05
N PRO A 298 18.56 28.43 12.94
CA PRO A 298 19.48 28.08 14.02
C PRO A 298 18.88 27.01 14.95
N TYR A 299 19.73 26.13 15.47
CA TYR A 299 19.38 25.12 16.45
C TYR A 299 20.27 25.21 17.67
N HIS A 300 19.67 25.23 18.87
CA HIS A 300 20.39 25.19 20.13
C HIS A 300 19.90 24.02 20.99
N ASN A 301 20.84 23.26 21.56
CA ASN A 301 20.55 22.24 22.57
C ASN A 301 21.41 22.53 23.81
N LYS A 302 20.76 22.86 24.93
CA LYS A 302 21.44 23.11 26.21
C LYS A 302 21.49 21.82 27.02
N HIS A 303 22.60 21.56 27.69
CA HIS A 303 22.74 20.45 28.64
C HIS A 303 23.76 20.81 29.72
N ALA A 304 23.89 19.96 30.75
CA ALA A 304 24.80 20.20 31.87
C ALA A 304 26.27 20.45 31.45
N GLY A 305 26.68 20.02 30.25
CA GLY A 305 28.02 20.22 29.69
C GLY A 305 28.20 21.43 28.75
N GLY A 306 27.15 22.25 28.52
CA GLY A 306 27.23 23.43 27.65
C GLY A 306 26.05 23.57 26.67
N VAL A 307 26.23 24.40 25.64
CA VAL A 307 25.23 24.61 24.57
C VAL A 307 25.81 24.14 23.25
N VAL A 308 25.18 23.14 22.64
CA VAL A 308 25.45 22.76 21.26
C VAL A 308 24.70 23.73 20.35
N LYS A 309 25.43 24.40 19.46
CA LYS A 309 24.87 25.28 18.45
C LYS A 309 25.09 24.68 17.07
N GLY A 310 24.01 24.54 16.32
CA GLY A 310 24.01 24.00 14.97
C GLY A 310 22.91 24.65 14.15
N SER A 311 22.50 24.00 13.08
CA SER A 311 21.39 24.42 12.26
C SER A 311 20.51 23.24 11.87
N VAL A 312 19.24 23.53 11.67
CA VAL A 312 18.26 22.56 11.16
C VAL A 312 17.61 23.10 9.90
N PHE A 313 17.23 22.17 9.04
CA PHE A 313 16.42 22.43 7.87
C PHE A 313 14.97 22.10 8.16
N LEU A 314 14.08 22.93 7.61
CA LEU A 314 12.63 22.78 7.66
C LEU A 314 12.11 22.54 6.25
N SER A 315 11.51 21.39 6.02
CA SER A 315 10.90 21.05 4.73
C SER A 315 9.39 20.96 4.83
N GLU A 316 8.72 21.50 3.82
CA GLU A 316 7.27 21.36 3.63
C GLU A 316 6.83 19.92 3.35
N ARG A 317 7.73 19.09 2.81
CA ARG A 317 7.43 17.69 2.47
C ARG A 317 8.17 16.73 3.41
N PRO A 318 7.64 15.52 3.63
CA PRO A 318 8.34 14.51 4.41
C PRO A 318 9.72 14.21 3.82
N VAL A 319 10.75 14.28 4.66
CA VAL A 319 12.10 13.83 4.32
C VAL A 319 12.28 12.33 4.52
N ALA A 320 11.20 11.58 4.69
CA ALA A 320 11.20 10.12 4.74
C ALA A 320 10.50 9.59 3.50
N ASP A 321 10.98 8.47 2.94
CA ASP A 321 10.18 7.71 1.98
C ASP A 321 9.02 7.05 2.73
N MET A 322 7.83 7.59 2.43
CA MET A 322 6.54 7.21 2.98
C MET A 322 5.92 5.99 2.29
N TYR A 323 6.57 5.40 1.27
CA TYR A 323 5.96 4.31 0.48
C TYR A 323 4.56 4.68 -0.05
N GLN A 324 4.46 5.93 -0.52
CA GLN A 324 3.26 6.52 -1.11
C GLN A 324 3.52 6.94 -2.56
N GLU A 325 4.54 6.36 -3.18
CA GLU A 325 4.86 6.64 -4.57
C GLU A 325 3.76 6.07 -5.48
N ASN A 326 3.69 6.55 -6.72
CA ASN A 326 2.71 6.05 -7.68
C ASN A 326 2.81 4.53 -7.90
N ILE A 327 4.00 3.95 -7.77
CA ILE A 327 4.17 2.50 -7.84
C ILE A 327 3.48 1.77 -6.68
N ASP A 328 3.45 2.35 -5.47
CA ASP A 328 2.92 1.69 -4.27
C ASP A 328 1.39 1.62 -4.28
N ARG A 329 0.77 2.52 -5.05
CA ARG A 329 -0.66 2.54 -5.31
C ARG A 329 -1.12 1.44 -6.26
N ARG A 330 -0.23 0.73 -6.96
CA ARG A 330 -0.61 -0.31 -7.93
C ARG A 330 -0.75 -1.66 -7.23
N ALA A 331 -1.77 -2.43 -7.58
CA ALA A 331 -2.02 -3.71 -6.90
C ALA A 331 -0.95 -4.76 -7.24
N TRP A 332 -0.57 -4.88 -8.53
CA TRP A 332 0.47 -5.81 -8.98
C TRP A 332 1.81 -5.61 -8.27
N THR A 333 2.21 -4.35 -8.00
CA THR A 333 3.53 -4.02 -7.43
C THR A 333 3.67 -4.49 -5.97
N MET A 334 2.55 -4.73 -5.28
CA MET A 334 2.55 -5.39 -3.97
C MET A 334 3.21 -6.77 -4.06
N GLN A 335 2.81 -7.56 -5.05
CA GLN A 335 3.35 -8.89 -5.29
C GLN A 335 4.83 -8.83 -5.70
N GLU A 336 5.20 -7.87 -6.54
CA GLU A 336 6.57 -7.65 -6.99
C GLU A 336 7.49 -7.38 -5.80
N ASP A 337 7.10 -6.47 -4.91
CA ASP A 337 7.82 -6.21 -3.66
C ASP A 337 7.85 -7.47 -2.77
N MET A 338 6.68 -8.02 -2.43
CA MET A 338 6.55 -9.07 -1.42
C MET A 338 7.24 -10.38 -1.78
N LEU A 339 7.44 -10.69 -3.06
CA LEU A 339 8.04 -11.95 -3.51
C LEU A 339 9.53 -11.86 -3.80
N SER A 340 10.05 -10.66 -4.03
CA SER A 340 11.45 -10.44 -4.35
C SER A 340 12.37 -10.87 -3.23
N LEU A 341 13.30 -11.80 -3.46
CA LEU A 341 14.27 -12.22 -2.43
C LEU A 341 15.12 -11.02 -1.99
N ARG A 342 15.66 -10.28 -2.96
CA ARG A 342 16.33 -8.99 -2.76
C ARG A 342 15.52 -7.93 -3.47
N LEU A 343 15.34 -6.79 -2.83
CA LEU A 343 14.77 -5.62 -3.45
C LEU A 343 15.74 -4.45 -3.28
N LEU A 344 16.15 -3.87 -4.40
CA LEU A 344 16.81 -2.58 -4.44
C LEU A 344 15.80 -1.55 -4.93
N ARG A 345 15.29 -0.74 -3.98
CA ARG A 345 14.25 0.25 -4.25
C ARG A 345 14.86 1.63 -4.31
N PHE A 346 14.60 2.32 -5.41
CA PHE A 346 14.91 3.73 -5.63
C PHE A 346 13.62 4.52 -5.41
N GLY A 347 13.38 4.99 -4.18
CA GLY A 347 12.26 5.88 -3.82
C GLY A 347 12.68 7.35 -3.89
N SER A 348 11.72 8.27 -4.00
CA SER A 348 11.98 9.71 -4.13
C SER A 348 12.71 10.27 -2.90
N GLY A 349 12.40 9.73 -1.71
CA GLY A 349 13.05 10.12 -0.48
C GLY A 349 14.33 9.34 -0.16
N LYS A 350 14.36 8.03 -0.44
CA LYS A 350 15.46 7.16 -0.03
C LYS A 350 15.67 5.98 -0.96
N THR A 351 16.92 5.52 -1.03
CA THR A 351 17.29 4.24 -1.64
C THR A 351 17.43 3.18 -0.56
N THR A 352 16.72 2.06 -0.71
CA THR A 352 16.75 0.98 0.27
C THR A 352 17.11 -0.37 -0.33
N TRP A 353 17.75 -1.19 0.50
CA TRP A 353 18.06 -2.59 0.20
C TRP A 353 17.31 -3.49 1.16
N ARG A 354 16.45 -4.37 0.65
CA ARG A 354 15.76 -5.39 1.45
C ARG A 354 16.22 -6.79 1.07
N CYS A 355 16.41 -7.64 2.06
CA CYS A 355 16.70 -9.07 1.90
C CYS A 355 16.28 -9.85 3.17
N PRO A 356 16.28 -11.20 3.20
CA PRO A 356 15.90 -11.96 4.38
C PRO A 356 16.65 -11.59 5.67
N THR A 357 17.92 -11.18 5.58
CA THR A 357 18.70 -10.71 6.74
C THR A 357 18.39 -9.27 7.16
N TYR A 358 17.95 -8.44 6.22
CA TYR A 358 17.52 -7.06 6.47
C TYR A 358 16.06 -6.91 6.05
N PRO A 359 15.13 -7.53 6.79
CA PRO A 359 13.73 -7.59 6.39
C PRO A 359 13.12 -6.19 6.34
N ASN A 360 13.44 -5.32 7.30
CA ASN A 360 12.91 -3.95 7.40
C ASN A 360 13.52 -2.96 6.38
N ALA A 361 14.26 -3.47 5.41
CA ALA A 361 15.08 -2.72 4.48
C ALA A 361 16.19 -1.90 5.17
N LYS A 362 17.43 -2.09 4.69
CA LYS A 362 18.58 -1.28 5.06
C LYS A 362 18.56 0.00 4.22
N LYS A 363 18.60 1.16 4.87
CA LYS A 363 18.84 2.45 4.20
C LYS A 363 20.23 2.43 3.55
N ILE A 364 20.30 2.79 2.28
CA ILE A 364 21.56 2.96 1.54
C ILE A 364 21.87 4.46 1.40
N TYR A 365 20.91 5.22 0.88
CA TYR A 365 21.04 6.66 0.67
C TYR A 365 19.72 7.38 0.97
N GLY A 366 19.85 8.67 1.30
CA GLY A 366 18.74 9.60 1.38
C GLY A 366 18.11 9.72 2.74
N GLY A 367 16.89 10.21 2.73
CA GLY A 367 16.22 10.72 3.90
C GLY A 367 15.92 9.65 4.93
N ASP A 368 16.03 10.03 6.18
CA ASP A 368 15.75 9.17 7.33
C ASP A 368 14.93 9.98 8.33
N VAL A 369 14.10 9.29 9.10
CA VAL A 369 13.45 9.85 10.28
C VAL A 369 13.51 8.80 11.38
N PRO A 370 13.67 9.20 12.65
CA PRO A 370 13.58 8.26 13.76
C PRO A 370 12.29 7.46 13.64
N GLY A 371 12.43 6.14 13.57
CA GLY A 371 11.34 5.21 13.34
C GLY A 371 10.16 5.55 14.23
N VAL A 372 9.02 5.85 13.61
CA VAL A 372 7.76 5.86 14.34
C VAL A 372 7.59 4.43 14.83
N ASN A 373 7.82 4.20 16.12
CA ASN A 373 7.13 3.12 16.81
C ASN A 373 5.66 3.50 16.71
N ASN A 374 5.01 3.03 15.65
CA ASN A 374 3.61 3.30 15.44
C ASN A 374 2.86 2.57 16.53
N LYS A 375 2.52 3.31 17.60
CA LYS A 375 1.71 2.83 18.73
C LYS A 375 0.22 2.81 18.38
N ASP A 376 -0.15 3.19 17.15
CA ASP A 376 -1.46 2.95 16.58
C ASP A 376 -1.44 1.67 15.71
N PRO A 377 -2.09 0.58 16.14
CA PRO A 377 -2.16 -0.67 15.39
C PRO A 377 -3.00 -0.59 14.11
N ASN A 378 -3.82 0.46 13.93
CA ASN A 378 -4.99 0.44 13.05
C ASN A 378 -4.95 1.29 11.78
N PHE A 379 -3.91 2.09 11.50
CA PHE A 379 -3.84 2.81 10.23
C PHE A 379 -2.41 3.16 9.83
N CYS A 380 -1.84 2.46 8.83
CA CYS A 380 -0.64 2.91 8.13
C CYS A 380 -0.39 2.10 6.85
N VAL A 381 -0.92 2.60 5.72
CA VAL A 381 -0.70 2.11 4.34
C VAL A 381 0.78 2.24 3.91
N SER A 382 1.63 2.84 4.75
CA SER A 382 2.97 3.37 4.45
C SER A 382 4.13 2.66 5.15
N SER A 383 3.94 1.43 5.66
CA SER A 383 4.96 0.75 6.48
C SER A 383 5.50 -0.55 5.87
N PRO A 384 6.72 -0.54 5.27
CA PRO A 384 7.46 -1.73 4.85
C PRO A 384 7.77 -2.69 6.01
N TYR A 385 7.71 -2.17 7.23
CA TYR A 385 7.93 -2.92 8.47
C TYR A 385 6.97 -4.11 8.57
N ARG A 386 5.78 -4.07 7.95
CA ARG A 386 4.87 -5.22 7.96
C ARG A 386 5.19 -6.28 6.90
N ILE A 387 5.74 -5.95 5.73
CA ILE A 387 6.16 -6.97 4.73
C ILE A 387 7.44 -7.70 5.16
N ALA A 388 8.33 -6.95 5.81
CA ALA A 388 9.52 -7.41 6.49
C ALA A 388 9.20 -8.40 7.62
N GLN A 389 8.28 -8.01 8.51
CA GLN A 389 7.86 -8.77 9.68
C GLN A 389 7.02 -9.99 9.27
N VAL A 390 6.19 -9.84 8.21
CA VAL A 390 5.57 -10.95 7.48
C VAL A 390 6.64 -11.97 7.05
N ARG A 391 7.76 -11.57 6.45
CA ARG A 391 8.82 -12.52 6.03
C ARG A 391 9.76 -13.01 7.13
N SER A 392 10.11 -12.16 8.10
CA SER A 392 11.04 -12.51 9.17
C SER A 392 10.38 -13.43 10.18
N ASN A 393 9.13 -13.16 10.56
CA ASN A 393 8.46 -14.08 11.44
C ASN A 393 8.00 -15.34 10.65
N ILE A 394 7.87 -15.32 9.31
CA ILE A 394 7.70 -16.54 8.46
C ILE A 394 8.85 -17.54 8.72
N SER A 395 10.02 -17.06 9.18
CA SER A 395 11.23 -17.88 9.33
C SER A 395 11.67 -18.18 10.77
N ALA A 396 11.14 -17.49 11.80
CA ALA A 396 11.62 -17.65 13.18
C ALA A 396 10.54 -18.01 14.22
N PHE A 397 9.36 -17.37 14.20
CA PHE A 397 8.31 -17.56 15.25
C PHE A 397 6.85 -17.20 14.82
N GLY A 398 6.54 -17.04 13.53
CA GLY A 398 5.20 -16.74 12.97
C GLY A 398 4.77 -15.24 13.00
N PRO A 399 4.34 -14.62 11.87
CA PRO A 399 3.72 -13.27 11.81
C PRO A 399 2.29 -13.30 11.29
N TRP A 400 1.92 -14.42 10.68
CA TRP A 400 0.57 -14.83 10.34
C TRP A 400 0.29 -15.91 11.35
N GLY A 401 -0.20 -15.47 12.51
CA GLY A 401 -0.58 -16.36 13.60
C GLY A 401 -2.08 -16.35 13.81
N SER A 402 -2.78 -15.37 13.22
CA SER A 402 -4.22 -15.21 13.34
C SER A 402 -4.87 -15.01 11.98
N GLN A 403 -6.16 -15.31 11.94
CA GLN A 403 -6.99 -15.22 10.76
C GLN A 403 -7.20 -13.77 10.29
N GLU A 404 -6.96 -12.79 11.16
CA GLU A 404 -7.07 -11.36 10.87
C GLU A 404 -6.00 -10.83 9.91
N ASP A 405 -4.85 -11.50 9.85
CA ASP A 405 -3.72 -11.05 9.04
C ASP A 405 -4.07 -11.09 7.55
N TRP A 406 -4.84 -12.10 7.11
CA TRP A 406 -5.42 -12.13 5.76
C TRP A 406 -6.39 -10.98 5.53
N LEU A 407 -7.34 -10.76 6.44
CA LEU A 407 -8.33 -9.68 6.31
C LEU A 407 -7.65 -8.31 6.19
N ARG A 408 -6.64 -8.06 7.02
CA ARG A 408 -5.85 -6.83 6.98
C ARG A 408 -5.09 -6.69 5.67
N ALA A 409 -4.44 -7.75 5.20
CA ALA A 409 -3.72 -7.73 3.94
C ALA A 409 -4.66 -7.46 2.75
N ILE A 410 -5.88 -8.00 2.75
CA ILE A 410 -6.90 -7.70 1.73
C ILE A 410 -7.37 -6.25 1.80
N ARG A 411 -7.60 -5.68 3.01
CA ARG A 411 -7.95 -4.26 3.14
C ARG A 411 -6.90 -3.36 2.47
N GLU A 412 -5.63 -3.61 2.76
CA GLU A 412 -4.51 -2.85 2.17
C GLU A 412 -4.38 -3.10 0.66
N TYR A 413 -4.57 -4.33 0.21
CA TYR A 413 -4.54 -4.68 -1.20
C TYR A 413 -5.63 -3.95 -2.00
N THR A 414 -6.85 -3.90 -1.48
CA THR A 414 -8.01 -3.32 -2.18
C THR A 414 -8.03 -1.79 -2.21
N LEU A 415 -7.15 -1.13 -1.44
CA LEU A 415 -6.87 0.30 -1.58
C LEU A 415 -6.03 0.62 -2.83
N ARG A 416 -5.41 -0.39 -3.44
CA ARG A 416 -4.55 -0.24 -4.61
C ARG A 416 -5.35 -0.28 -5.90
N GLU A 417 -4.84 0.42 -6.88
CA GLU A 417 -5.41 0.61 -8.20
C GLU A 417 -4.97 -0.51 -9.16
N LEU A 418 -5.91 -0.96 -9.99
CA LEU A 418 -5.69 -1.90 -11.08
C LEU A 418 -6.03 -1.22 -12.41
N SER A 419 -5.22 -1.48 -13.43
CA SER A 419 -5.54 -1.02 -14.79
C SER A 419 -6.62 -1.87 -15.45
N ASN A 420 -6.73 -3.14 -15.05
CA ASN A 420 -7.80 -4.07 -15.43
C ASN A 420 -8.46 -4.61 -14.14
N PRO A 421 -9.73 -4.28 -13.85
CA PRO A 421 -10.42 -4.76 -12.65
C PRO A 421 -10.46 -6.28 -12.52
N ASN A 422 -10.46 -7.02 -13.65
CA ASN A 422 -10.46 -8.49 -13.63
C ASN A 422 -9.16 -9.10 -13.09
N ASP A 423 -8.07 -8.32 -13.00
CA ASP A 423 -6.80 -8.78 -12.42
C ASP A 423 -6.84 -8.84 -10.89
N ARG A 424 -7.98 -8.52 -10.24
CA ARG A 424 -8.08 -8.38 -8.78
C ARG A 424 -7.79 -9.66 -7.99
N LEU A 425 -8.18 -10.84 -8.46
CA LEU A 425 -7.73 -12.11 -7.87
C LEU A 425 -6.32 -12.51 -8.38
N PRO A 426 -6.03 -12.46 -9.70
CA PRO A 426 -4.69 -12.75 -10.21
C PRO A 426 -3.55 -11.99 -9.50
N ALA A 427 -3.69 -10.68 -9.28
CA ALA A 427 -2.69 -9.83 -8.62
C ALA A 427 -2.59 -10.05 -7.09
N CYS A 428 -3.54 -10.78 -6.51
CA CYS A 428 -3.52 -11.21 -5.11
C CYS A 428 -3.06 -12.67 -4.95
N ALA A 429 -2.97 -13.43 -6.04
CA ALA A 429 -2.82 -14.89 -6.00
C ALA A 429 -1.57 -15.34 -5.21
N ALA A 430 -0.46 -14.61 -5.33
CA ALA A 430 0.75 -14.94 -4.58
C ALA A 430 0.66 -14.63 -3.09
N LEU A 431 -0.12 -13.61 -2.70
CA LEU A 431 -0.42 -13.34 -1.30
C LEU A 431 -1.21 -14.52 -0.72
N ALA A 432 -2.19 -15.02 -1.48
CA ALA A 432 -2.99 -16.19 -1.12
C ALA A 432 -2.13 -17.46 -0.98
N GLU A 433 -1.27 -17.75 -1.94
CA GLU A 433 -0.33 -18.89 -1.87
C GLU A 433 0.56 -18.84 -0.64
N ASN A 434 1.14 -17.67 -0.36
CA ASN A 434 2.01 -17.50 0.80
C ASN A 434 1.23 -17.68 2.10
N PHE A 435 0.02 -17.13 2.20
CA PHE A 435 -0.83 -17.32 3.37
C PHE A 435 -1.21 -18.78 3.57
N ALA A 436 -1.59 -19.48 2.50
CA ALA A 436 -1.87 -20.92 2.56
C ALA A 436 -0.68 -21.71 3.11
N ALA A 437 0.52 -21.44 2.59
CA ALA A 437 1.72 -22.13 3.03
C ALA A 437 2.05 -21.89 4.52
N VAL A 438 1.69 -20.72 5.07
CA VAL A 438 1.92 -20.40 6.50
C VAL A 438 0.85 -21.02 7.39
N MET A 439 -0.40 -21.03 6.94
CA MET A 439 -1.54 -21.56 7.69
C MET A 439 -1.71 -23.08 7.55
N ASP A 440 -0.84 -23.75 6.79
CA ASP A 440 -0.98 -25.15 6.37
C ASP A 440 -2.32 -25.42 5.65
N PHE A 441 -2.76 -24.46 4.84
CA PHE A 441 -3.94 -24.58 3.98
C PHE A 441 -3.55 -25.03 2.58
N THR A 442 -4.51 -25.67 1.91
CA THR A 442 -4.34 -26.11 0.53
C THR A 442 -5.00 -25.14 -0.44
N SER A 443 -4.68 -25.26 -1.72
CA SER A 443 -5.35 -24.47 -2.77
C SER A 443 -6.83 -24.81 -2.92
N SER A 444 -7.30 -25.96 -2.42
CA SER A 444 -8.73 -26.28 -2.33
C SER A 444 -9.48 -25.53 -1.23
N ASP A 445 -8.76 -24.97 -0.25
CA ASP A 445 -9.38 -24.17 0.82
C ASP A 445 -9.58 -22.72 0.42
N TYR A 446 -9.00 -22.28 -0.70
CA TYR A 446 -9.14 -20.93 -1.23
C TYR A 446 -10.36 -20.81 -2.15
N LEU A 447 -11.25 -19.89 -1.80
CA LEU A 447 -12.54 -19.70 -2.45
C LEU A 447 -12.61 -18.24 -2.93
N ALA A 448 -12.11 -17.97 -4.14
CA ALA A 448 -12.20 -16.67 -4.80
C ALA A 448 -11.86 -15.48 -3.86
N GLY A 449 -10.72 -15.52 -3.17
CA GLY A 449 -10.32 -14.47 -2.21
C GLY A 449 -10.73 -14.71 -0.76
N LEU A 450 -11.55 -15.73 -0.49
CA LEU A 450 -11.95 -16.15 0.85
C LEU A 450 -11.27 -17.48 1.23
N TRP A 451 -11.25 -17.82 2.52
CA TRP A 451 -10.71 -19.08 3.00
C TRP A 451 -11.81 -19.90 3.66
N LYS A 452 -11.98 -21.15 3.21
CA LYS A 452 -13.02 -22.09 3.64
C LYS A 452 -13.08 -22.22 5.17
N ASN A 453 -11.92 -22.36 5.82
CA ASN A 453 -11.82 -22.54 7.27
C ASN A 453 -12.31 -21.33 8.07
N ASN A 454 -12.41 -20.16 7.42
CA ASN A 454 -12.73 -18.87 8.03
C ASN A 454 -13.87 -18.14 7.32
N ILE A 455 -14.70 -18.92 6.62
CA ILE A 455 -15.70 -18.37 5.70
C ILE A 455 -16.65 -17.39 6.42
N HIS A 456 -16.99 -17.66 7.68
CA HIS A 456 -17.89 -16.81 8.48
C HIS A 456 -17.32 -15.39 8.72
N MET A 457 -16.01 -15.23 8.87
CA MET A 457 -15.42 -13.89 8.97
C MET A 457 -15.18 -13.26 7.60
N HIS A 458 -14.77 -14.08 6.62
CA HIS A 458 -14.34 -13.60 5.31
C HIS A 458 -15.54 -13.13 4.47
N LEU A 459 -16.72 -13.70 4.70
CA LEU A 459 -17.98 -13.25 4.09
C LEU A 459 -18.42 -11.88 4.57
N LEU A 460 -17.94 -11.38 5.71
CA LEU A 460 -18.39 -10.10 6.28
C LEU A 460 -17.57 -8.91 5.79
N TRP A 461 -17.09 -8.96 4.54
CA TRP A 461 -16.53 -7.79 3.88
C TRP A 461 -17.61 -6.75 3.58
N HIS A 462 -17.26 -5.48 3.47
CA HIS A 462 -18.15 -4.41 3.02
C HIS A 462 -17.36 -3.33 2.28
N ARG A 463 -18.01 -2.58 1.39
CA ARG A 463 -17.36 -1.43 0.75
C ARG A 463 -17.08 -0.32 1.78
N LEU A 464 -15.97 0.40 1.61
CA LEU A 464 -15.74 1.66 2.34
C LEU A 464 -16.56 2.81 1.72
N GLU A 465 -17.32 3.52 2.56
CA GLU A 465 -18.18 4.64 2.13
C GLU A 465 -17.40 5.78 1.46
N GLY A 466 -18.06 6.52 0.56
CA GLY A 466 -17.45 7.65 -0.16
C GLY A 466 -16.45 7.28 -1.26
N LYS A 467 -16.24 5.99 -1.54
CA LYS A 467 -15.32 5.49 -2.59
C LYS A 467 -16.10 4.79 -3.70
N LYS A 468 -15.92 5.20 -4.96
CA LYS A 468 -16.54 4.53 -6.12
C LYS A 468 -16.18 3.03 -6.12
N ALA A 469 -17.15 2.19 -6.43
CA ALA A 469 -16.94 0.77 -6.67
C ALA A 469 -17.84 0.33 -7.82
N GLU A 470 -17.27 -0.38 -8.78
CA GLU A 470 -17.98 -0.93 -9.93
C GLU A 470 -18.06 -2.45 -9.80
N SER A 471 -19.17 -3.04 -10.22
CA SER A 471 -19.35 -4.50 -10.20
C SER A 471 -18.44 -5.15 -11.24
N ILE A 472 -17.73 -6.21 -10.83
CA ILE A 472 -16.82 -7.00 -11.66
C ILE A 472 -17.41 -8.40 -11.84
N PHE A 473 -17.11 -9.03 -12.97
CA PHE A 473 -17.49 -10.41 -13.25
C PHE A 473 -16.70 -11.40 -12.36
N ASN A 474 -17.15 -11.56 -11.11
CA ASN A 474 -16.68 -12.52 -10.12
C ASN A 474 -17.88 -13.00 -9.28
N PRO A 475 -17.77 -14.14 -8.55
CA PRO A 475 -18.83 -14.63 -7.67
C PRO A 475 -19.26 -13.56 -6.66
N THR A 476 -20.56 -13.32 -6.47
CA THR A 476 -21.04 -12.12 -5.75
C THR A 476 -20.65 -12.12 -4.28
N TRP A 477 -20.45 -13.29 -3.69
CA TRP A 477 -19.98 -13.47 -2.31
C TRP A 477 -18.49 -13.16 -2.11
N SER A 478 -17.69 -13.05 -3.18
CA SER A 478 -16.28 -12.67 -3.14
C SER A 478 -16.11 -11.16 -3.03
N TRP A 479 -15.13 -10.68 -2.26
CA TRP A 479 -14.75 -9.26 -2.24
C TRP A 479 -14.15 -8.76 -3.57
N ALA A 480 -13.81 -9.68 -4.48
CA ALA A 480 -13.34 -9.38 -5.82
C ALA A 480 -14.50 -9.12 -6.81
N SER A 481 -15.76 -9.22 -6.37
CA SER A 481 -16.93 -8.83 -7.16
C SER A 481 -17.11 -7.32 -7.30
N ILE A 482 -16.34 -6.51 -6.56
CA ILE A 482 -16.35 -5.05 -6.67
C ILE A 482 -14.95 -4.47 -6.89
N ASP A 483 -14.85 -3.47 -7.75
CA ASP A 483 -13.64 -2.69 -7.98
C ASP A 483 -13.57 -1.50 -7.03
N GLY A 484 -13.21 -1.76 -5.78
CA GLY A 484 -13.07 -0.69 -4.79
C GLY A 484 -12.47 -1.17 -3.47
N PRO A 485 -12.15 -0.24 -2.57
CA PRO A 485 -11.60 -0.57 -1.27
C PRO A 485 -12.69 -1.13 -0.34
N ILE A 486 -12.32 -2.17 0.41
CA ILE A 486 -13.23 -2.84 1.34
C ILE A 486 -12.74 -2.80 2.79
N GLY A 487 -13.68 -2.94 3.72
CA GLY A 487 -13.47 -3.27 5.12
C GLY A 487 -14.02 -4.66 5.46
N PHE A 488 -13.85 -5.10 6.70
CA PHE A 488 -14.45 -6.32 7.22
C PHE A 488 -15.11 -6.03 8.57
N LEU A 489 -16.37 -6.41 8.74
CA LEU A 489 -17.03 -6.41 10.05
C LEU A 489 -16.49 -7.53 10.95
N GLY A 490 -15.84 -8.54 10.35
CA GLY A 490 -15.28 -9.71 11.03
C GLY A 490 -14.20 -9.42 12.07
N PHE A 491 -13.59 -8.23 12.12
CA PHE A 491 -12.69 -7.87 13.25
C PHE A 491 -13.42 -7.89 14.60
N ALA A 492 -14.74 -7.67 14.60
CA ALA A 492 -15.57 -7.81 15.79
C ALA A 492 -15.78 -9.27 16.25
N LEU A 493 -15.37 -10.25 15.44
CA LEU A 493 -15.47 -11.70 15.73
C LEU A 493 -14.12 -12.32 16.14
N SER A 494 -13.09 -11.49 16.36
CA SER A 494 -11.73 -11.91 16.72
C SER A 494 -11.65 -12.69 18.03
N GLU A 495 -12.58 -12.43 18.96
CA GLU A 495 -12.78 -13.26 20.15
C GLU A 495 -13.93 -14.25 19.90
N PRO A 496 -13.73 -15.56 20.13
CA PRO A 496 -14.80 -16.54 20.02
C PRO A 496 -15.90 -16.18 21.02
N THR A 497 -17.05 -15.69 20.54
CA THR A 497 -18.16 -15.43 21.45
C THR A 497 -18.74 -16.77 21.92
N PRO A 498 -18.68 -17.11 23.22
CA PRO A 498 -19.19 -18.39 23.70
C PRO A 498 -20.67 -18.57 23.34
N GLY A 499 -20.99 -19.67 22.67
CA GLY A 499 -22.35 -19.96 22.22
C GLY A 499 -22.77 -19.30 20.89
N ALA A 500 -21.86 -18.65 20.16
CA ALA A 500 -22.15 -18.13 18.83
C ALA A 500 -22.57 -19.24 17.86
N LYS A 501 -23.66 -19.00 17.14
CA LYS A 501 -24.16 -19.85 16.05
C LYS A 501 -23.61 -19.33 14.73
N ASN A 502 -22.52 -19.94 14.27
CA ASN A 502 -21.87 -19.58 13.01
C ASN A 502 -22.40 -20.39 11.84
N ALA A 503 -22.53 -19.73 10.69
CA ALA A 503 -22.78 -20.38 9.41
C ALA A 503 -21.65 -21.37 9.08
N LYS A 504 -22.01 -22.52 8.53
CA LYS A 504 -21.10 -23.61 8.20
C LYS A 504 -20.96 -23.74 6.69
N TYR A 505 -19.73 -23.94 6.23
CA TYR A 505 -19.46 -24.34 4.86
C TYR A 505 -20.04 -25.73 4.59
N VAL A 506 -20.75 -25.90 3.47
CA VAL A 506 -21.26 -27.21 2.99
C VAL A 506 -20.47 -27.66 1.76
N SER A 507 -20.47 -26.86 0.70
CA SER A 507 -19.79 -27.19 -0.57
C SER A 507 -19.55 -25.93 -1.41
N SER A 508 -18.66 -26.01 -2.38
CA SER A 508 -18.48 -24.97 -3.40
C SER A 508 -18.18 -25.57 -4.77
N SER A 509 -18.53 -24.85 -5.82
CA SER A 509 -18.14 -25.14 -7.21
C SER A 509 -17.46 -23.91 -7.79
N MET A 510 -16.34 -24.07 -8.49
CA MET A 510 -15.56 -22.97 -9.04
C MET A 510 -15.06 -23.33 -10.44
N LYS A 511 -15.19 -22.41 -11.37
CA LYS A 511 -14.60 -22.46 -12.70
C LYS A 511 -13.53 -21.38 -12.79
N TYR A 512 -12.28 -21.80 -12.81
CA TYR A 512 -11.14 -20.89 -12.82
C TYR A 512 -10.87 -20.39 -14.23
N GLU A 513 -10.32 -19.18 -14.33
CA GLU A 513 -9.80 -18.66 -15.59
C GLU A 513 -8.52 -19.40 -16.04
N PHE A 514 -7.77 -19.94 -15.07
CA PHE A 514 -6.52 -20.65 -15.29
C PHE A 514 -6.58 -22.03 -14.62
N ASP A 515 -6.65 -23.10 -15.42
CA ASP A 515 -6.81 -24.49 -14.93
C ASP A 515 -5.75 -24.90 -13.89
N ASN A 516 -4.53 -24.35 -14.02
CA ASN A 516 -3.40 -24.67 -13.16
C ASN A 516 -3.17 -23.68 -12.01
N HIS A 517 -4.03 -22.67 -11.81
CA HIS A 517 -3.79 -21.60 -10.83
C HIS A 517 -5.06 -21.26 -10.03
N LYS A 518 -5.43 -22.12 -9.08
CA LYS A 518 -6.64 -21.99 -8.24
C LYS A 518 -6.71 -20.72 -7.38
N TYR A 519 -5.59 -20.03 -7.18
CA TYR A 519 -5.55 -18.74 -6.48
C TYR A 519 -5.87 -17.53 -7.36
N SER A 520 -5.97 -17.72 -8.68
CA SER A 520 -6.14 -16.67 -9.69
C SER A 520 -7.63 -16.40 -10.00
N GLY A 521 -7.90 -15.78 -11.16
CA GLY A 521 -9.24 -15.40 -11.62
C GLY A 521 -10.26 -16.54 -11.64
N VAL A 522 -11.52 -16.19 -11.35
CA VAL A 522 -12.66 -17.11 -11.29
C VAL A 522 -13.74 -16.57 -12.22
N ILE A 523 -14.21 -17.41 -13.13
CA ILE A 523 -15.23 -17.04 -14.13
C ILE A 523 -16.64 -17.31 -13.57
N GLU A 524 -16.81 -18.43 -12.88
CA GLU A 524 -18.08 -18.82 -12.28
C GLU A 524 -17.82 -19.47 -10.92
N GLY A 525 -18.70 -19.23 -9.95
CA GLY A 525 -18.60 -19.82 -8.62
C GLY A 525 -19.96 -20.02 -7.98
N SER A 526 -20.05 -21.00 -7.09
CA SER A 526 -21.17 -21.13 -6.17
C SER A 526 -20.67 -21.56 -4.80
N LEU A 527 -21.28 -21.01 -3.76
CA LEU A 527 -20.98 -21.27 -2.36
C LEU A 527 -22.25 -21.73 -1.65
N ARG A 528 -22.23 -22.97 -1.15
CA ARG A 528 -23.30 -23.53 -0.32
C ARG A 528 -22.93 -23.43 1.15
N LEU A 529 -23.79 -22.80 1.92
CA LEU A 529 -23.65 -22.61 3.37
C LEU A 529 -24.88 -23.15 4.09
N ASN A 530 -24.70 -23.64 5.31
CA ASN A 530 -25.78 -23.98 6.22
C ASN A 530 -25.82 -22.95 7.34
N GLY A 531 -26.97 -22.31 7.55
CA GLY A 531 -27.12 -21.24 8.53
C GLY A 531 -28.57 -20.81 8.69
N ARG A 532 -28.82 -19.88 9.62
CA ARG A 532 -30.15 -19.33 9.86
C ARG A 532 -30.40 -18.21 8.86
N TRP A 533 -31.56 -18.23 8.22
CA TRP A 533 -31.94 -17.17 7.30
C TRP A 533 -33.45 -17.01 7.24
N LYS A 534 -33.90 -15.79 6.93
CA LYS A 534 -35.31 -15.47 6.81
C LYS A 534 -35.50 -14.35 5.79
N TYR A 535 -36.65 -14.37 5.16
CA TYR A 535 -37.08 -13.33 4.25
C TYR A 535 -37.51 -12.08 5.04
N ALA A 536 -37.15 -10.90 4.53
CA ALA A 536 -37.44 -9.59 5.09
C ALA A 536 -37.77 -8.61 3.96
N TYR A 537 -38.70 -7.70 4.21
CA TYR A 537 -39.10 -6.69 3.23
C TYR A 537 -38.27 -5.42 3.42
N TRP A 538 -37.61 -4.99 2.36
CA TRP A 538 -36.96 -3.68 2.31
C TRP A 538 -37.95 -2.67 1.72
N ASP A 539 -38.23 -1.57 2.42
CA ASP A 539 -39.24 -0.59 2.01
C ASP A 539 -38.69 0.65 1.28
N SER A 540 -37.41 0.62 0.89
CA SER A 540 -36.58 1.74 0.38
C SER A 540 -35.82 2.54 1.45
N TYR A 541 -36.16 2.38 2.73
CA TYR A 541 -35.48 3.09 3.83
C TYR A 541 -35.08 2.16 4.97
N PHE A 542 -35.92 1.17 5.26
CA PHE A 542 -35.78 0.28 6.41
C PHE A 542 -36.08 -1.17 6.02
N LEU A 543 -35.44 -2.08 6.74
CA LEU A 543 -35.71 -3.51 6.63
C LEU A 543 -36.75 -3.92 7.68
N ARG A 544 -37.78 -4.63 7.25
CA ARG A 544 -38.94 -5.05 8.06
C ARG A 544 -39.14 -6.55 7.93
N ARG A 545 -39.85 -7.19 8.87
CA ARG A 545 -40.13 -8.63 8.78
C ARG A 545 -41.06 -8.98 7.62
N SER A 546 -41.96 -8.07 7.27
CA SER A 546 -42.87 -8.18 6.12
C SER A 546 -43.22 -6.79 5.59
N SER A 547 -43.95 -6.72 4.47
CA SER A 547 -44.41 -5.45 3.89
C SER A 547 -45.34 -4.66 4.82
N ASP A 548 -46.01 -5.36 5.75
CA ASP A 548 -47.08 -4.81 6.57
C ASP A 548 -46.65 -4.66 8.05
N ASP A 549 -45.40 -5.00 8.38
CA ASP A 549 -44.87 -4.91 9.73
C ASP A 549 -44.42 -3.47 10.06
N ALA A 550 -44.96 -2.92 11.16
CA ALA A 550 -44.61 -1.59 11.62
C ALA A 550 -43.19 -1.53 12.21
N ASP A 551 -42.69 -2.66 12.72
CA ASP A 551 -41.39 -2.72 13.40
C ASP A 551 -40.22 -2.79 12.39
N VAL A 552 -39.29 -1.86 12.56
CA VAL A 552 -38.03 -1.83 11.80
C VAL A 552 -37.02 -2.77 12.45
N LEU A 553 -36.36 -3.60 11.64
CA LEU A 553 -35.22 -4.39 12.08
C LEU A 553 -34.03 -3.42 12.35
N PRO A 554 -33.48 -3.38 13.58
CA PRO A 554 -32.43 -2.45 13.97
C PRO A 554 -31.04 -2.87 13.45
N LEU A 555 -30.91 -2.88 12.13
CA LEU A 555 -29.73 -3.30 11.40
C LEU A 555 -29.08 -2.10 10.70
N THR A 556 -27.77 -1.96 10.85
CA THR A 556 -26.96 -1.17 9.92
C THR A 556 -26.64 -2.05 8.71
N ILE A 557 -27.07 -1.63 7.53
CA ILE A 557 -26.80 -2.33 6.27
C ILE A 557 -25.69 -1.61 5.52
N TYR A 558 -24.74 -2.39 5.01
CA TYR A 558 -23.68 -1.95 4.12
C TYR A 558 -23.91 -2.58 2.74
N TRP A 559 -24.22 -1.76 1.74
CA TRP A 559 -24.50 -2.20 0.38
C TRP A 559 -23.22 -2.33 -0.46
N ASP A 560 -23.15 -3.34 -1.32
CA ASP A 560 -21.94 -3.62 -2.11
C ASP A 560 -21.77 -2.65 -3.31
N GLU A 561 -22.85 -2.24 -3.98
CA GLU A 561 -22.86 -1.34 -5.15
C GLU A 561 -23.10 0.14 -4.75
N ASN A 562 -22.46 1.10 -5.44
CA ASN A 562 -22.40 2.51 -5.02
C ASN A 562 -23.27 3.41 -5.91
N ASP A 563 -24.20 4.11 -5.26
CA ASP A 563 -25.21 5.01 -5.82
C ASP A 563 -24.62 6.38 -6.13
N GLY A 564 -24.35 6.64 -7.41
CA GLY A 564 -24.29 8.03 -7.88
C GLY A 564 -25.69 8.61 -7.91
N ASN A 565 -26.08 9.35 -6.86
CA ASN A 565 -27.41 9.94 -6.56
C ASN A 565 -28.40 9.03 -5.81
N SER A 566 -29.14 9.65 -4.91
CA SER A 566 -29.95 9.11 -3.82
C SER A 566 -31.21 8.31 -4.21
N SER A 567 -31.23 7.60 -5.34
CA SER A 567 -32.40 6.85 -5.85
C SER A 567 -32.30 5.32 -5.80
N ASP A 568 -31.13 4.74 -5.49
CA ASP A 568 -30.84 3.37 -5.94
C ASP A 568 -30.42 2.34 -4.87
N VAL A 569 -30.75 2.64 -3.62
CA VAL A 569 -31.17 1.57 -2.69
C VAL A 569 -32.17 0.66 -3.44
N PRO A 570 -32.08 -0.68 -3.34
CA PRO A 570 -33.03 -1.56 -4.01
C PRO A 570 -34.46 -1.06 -3.80
N LYS A 571 -35.21 -0.81 -4.89
CA LYS A 571 -36.64 -0.50 -4.80
C LYS A 571 -37.32 -1.51 -3.89
N SER A 572 -38.38 -1.08 -3.21
CA SER A 572 -39.03 -1.90 -2.20
C SER A 572 -39.24 -3.33 -2.68
N ARG A 573 -38.61 -4.27 -1.98
CA ARG A 573 -38.51 -5.66 -2.45
C ARG A 573 -38.26 -6.60 -1.29
N MET A 574 -38.48 -7.87 -1.61
CA MET A 574 -38.13 -8.96 -0.75
C MET A 574 -36.59 -9.19 -0.76
N MET A 575 -35.97 -9.25 0.42
CA MET A 575 -34.56 -9.58 0.67
C MET A 575 -34.41 -10.82 1.57
N CYS A 576 -33.43 -11.68 1.31
CA CYS A 576 -33.07 -12.75 2.24
C CYS A 576 -31.97 -12.28 3.20
N CYS A 577 -32.25 -12.32 4.51
CA CYS A 577 -31.27 -12.03 5.56
C CYS A 577 -30.67 -13.36 6.04
N PHE A 578 -29.38 -13.56 5.77
CA PHE A 578 -28.66 -14.77 6.18
C PHE A 578 -27.70 -14.44 7.34
N GLU A 579 -27.92 -15.05 8.50
CA GLU A 579 -27.07 -14.84 9.67
C GLU A 579 -25.79 -15.66 9.56
N VAL A 580 -24.66 -14.96 9.48
CA VAL A 580 -23.33 -15.56 9.36
C VAL A 580 -22.74 -15.89 10.73
N SER A 581 -22.94 -15.00 11.69
CA SER A 581 -22.55 -15.19 13.09
C SER A 581 -23.56 -14.49 13.99
N GLY A 582 -24.25 -15.27 14.81
CA GLY A 582 -25.17 -14.77 15.82
C GLY A 582 -24.73 -15.18 17.22
N SER A 583 -24.60 -14.23 18.13
CA SER A 583 -24.41 -14.45 19.57
C SER A 583 -25.60 -13.89 20.37
N ASN A 584 -25.52 -13.98 21.70
CA ASN A 584 -26.50 -13.31 22.54
C ASN A 584 -26.46 -11.79 22.35
N HIS A 585 -25.33 -11.19 21.96
CA HIS A 585 -25.15 -9.74 21.96
C HIS A 585 -25.11 -9.11 20.57
N ASP A 586 -24.66 -9.85 19.55
CA ASP A 586 -24.44 -9.33 18.21
C ASP A 586 -24.94 -10.32 17.16
N SER A 587 -25.52 -9.80 16.07
CA SER A 587 -25.84 -10.57 14.86
C SER A 587 -25.22 -9.89 13.65
N LEU A 588 -24.40 -10.64 12.93
CA LEU A 588 -23.72 -10.23 11.70
C LEU A 588 -24.14 -11.18 10.57
N GLY A 589 -24.41 -10.63 9.39
CA GLY A 589 -24.90 -11.45 8.30
C GLY A 589 -24.86 -10.81 6.94
N LEU A 590 -25.41 -11.52 5.97
CA LEU A 590 -25.51 -11.13 4.57
C LEU A 590 -26.91 -10.69 4.23
N VAL A 591 -26.98 -9.72 3.32
CA VAL A 591 -28.19 -9.32 2.62
C VAL A 591 -28.13 -9.91 1.21
N LEU A 592 -29.09 -10.76 0.88
CA LEU A 592 -29.12 -11.54 -0.34
C LEU A 592 -30.39 -11.25 -1.16
N ILE A 593 -30.28 -11.34 -2.48
CA ILE A 593 -31.37 -11.16 -3.44
C ILE A 593 -31.48 -12.42 -4.30
N GLY A 594 -32.70 -12.88 -4.57
CA GLY A 594 -32.95 -14.10 -5.33
C GLY A 594 -34.04 -14.95 -4.68
N ASP A 595 -34.19 -16.18 -5.15
CA ASP A 595 -35.14 -17.14 -4.61
C ASP A 595 -34.46 -18.51 -4.41
N GLU A 596 -35.10 -19.39 -3.64
CA GLU A 596 -34.53 -20.72 -3.33
C GLU A 596 -34.30 -21.60 -4.58
N SER A 597 -35.06 -21.38 -5.66
CA SER A 597 -35.05 -22.24 -6.85
C SER A 597 -33.93 -21.89 -7.84
N THR A 598 -33.62 -20.60 -7.95
CA THR A 598 -32.57 -20.05 -8.82
C THR A 598 -31.29 -19.73 -8.04
N GLY A 599 -31.39 -19.71 -6.71
CA GLY A 599 -30.35 -19.34 -5.75
C GLY A 599 -30.20 -17.83 -5.58
N PHE A 600 -29.22 -17.48 -4.75
CA PHE A 600 -29.08 -16.12 -4.25
C PHE A 600 -27.84 -15.42 -4.81
N ARG A 601 -27.93 -14.11 -4.97
CA ARG A 601 -26.78 -13.22 -5.11
C ARG A 601 -26.63 -12.37 -3.86
N ARG A 602 -25.39 -12.04 -3.51
CA ARG A 602 -25.10 -11.09 -2.45
C ARG A 602 -25.40 -9.67 -2.91
N ALA A 603 -25.99 -8.86 -2.03
CA ALA A 603 -26.23 -7.44 -2.23
C ALA A 603 -25.58 -6.55 -1.16
N GLY A 604 -25.21 -7.13 -0.02
CA GLY A 604 -24.54 -6.42 1.06
C GLY A 604 -24.36 -7.29 2.29
N CYS A 605 -23.98 -6.65 3.39
CA CYS A 605 -23.93 -7.27 4.72
C CYS A 605 -24.58 -6.36 5.77
N PHE A 606 -24.92 -6.92 6.92
CA PHE A 606 -25.50 -6.17 8.03
C PHE A 606 -24.77 -6.41 9.35
N LYS A 607 -24.89 -5.41 10.24
CA LYS A 607 -24.54 -5.49 11.65
C LYS A 607 -25.70 -5.01 12.51
N HIS A 608 -25.98 -5.71 13.59
CA HIS A 608 -26.92 -5.27 14.62
C HIS A 608 -26.35 -4.14 15.50
N ILE A 609 -27.22 -3.19 15.89
CA ILE A 609 -26.90 -2.10 16.81
C ILE A 609 -27.30 -2.50 18.24
N GLN A 610 -26.35 -2.44 19.17
CA GLN A 610 -26.42 -2.99 20.55
C GLN A 610 -27.66 -2.60 21.41
N ASN A 611 -28.47 -1.60 21.01
CA ASN A 611 -29.57 -1.07 21.83
C ASN A 611 -30.97 -1.66 21.56
N ALA A 612 -31.14 -2.60 20.63
CA ALA A 612 -32.47 -3.16 20.29
C ALA A 612 -32.45 -4.68 20.09
N MET A 613 -32.19 -5.42 21.17
CA MET A 613 -31.86 -6.86 21.16
C MET A 613 -33.05 -7.82 20.96
N SER A 614 -34.25 -7.50 21.44
CA SER A 614 -35.38 -8.46 21.45
C SER A 614 -35.92 -8.78 20.05
N VAL A 615 -35.97 -7.77 19.18
CA VAL A 615 -36.61 -7.86 17.85
C VAL A 615 -35.78 -8.72 16.88
N ILE A 616 -34.45 -8.63 16.92
CA ILE A 616 -33.56 -9.42 16.05
C ILE A 616 -33.45 -10.86 16.52
N ARG A 617 -33.38 -11.08 17.84
CA ARG A 617 -33.34 -12.44 18.39
C ARG A 617 -34.56 -13.23 17.97
N SER A 618 -35.78 -12.71 18.17
CA SER A 618 -36.98 -13.42 17.73
C SER A 618 -37.04 -13.61 16.20
N PHE A 619 -36.38 -12.74 15.42
CA PHE A 619 -36.36 -12.88 13.96
C PHE A 619 -35.60 -14.13 13.50
N PHE A 620 -34.41 -14.42 14.09
CA PHE A 620 -33.59 -15.58 13.73
C PHE A 620 -33.78 -16.81 14.64
N ASP A 621 -34.14 -16.66 15.92
CA ASP A 621 -34.28 -17.78 16.86
C ASP A 621 -35.44 -18.71 16.53
N GLU A 622 -36.43 -18.23 15.79
CA GLU A 622 -37.53 -19.05 15.25
C GLU A 622 -37.13 -19.91 14.05
N THR A 623 -35.90 -19.77 13.53
CA THR A 623 -35.47 -20.43 12.29
C THR A 623 -34.46 -21.55 12.57
N GLU A 624 -34.78 -22.75 12.10
CA GLU A 624 -33.82 -23.85 12.02
C GLU A 624 -32.79 -23.57 10.92
N PRO A 625 -31.50 -23.92 11.11
CA PRO A 625 -30.49 -23.76 10.07
C PRO A 625 -30.82 -24.56 8.81
N ARG A 626 -30.72 -23.91 7.65
CA ARG A 626 -30.98 -24.50 6.33
C ARG A 626 -29.87 -24.15 5.35
N ASP A 627 -29.77 -24.96 4.31
CA ASP A 627 -28.80 -24.71 3.24
C ASP A 627 -29.26 -23.53 2.37
N ILE A 628 -28.28 -22.73 1.95
CA ILE A 628 -28.44 -21.66 0.97
C ILE A 628 -27.31 -21.78 -0.06
N VAL A 629 -27.59 -21.43 -1.32
CA VAL A 629 -26.59 -21.35 -2.38
C VAL A 629 -26.48 -19.90 -2.84
N ILE A 630 -25.26 -19.37 -2.78
CA ILE A 630 -24.92 -18.03 -3.25
C ILE A 630 -24.03 -18.16 -4.50
N TYR A 631 -24.37 -17.45 -5.56
CA TYR A 631 -23.63 -17.45 -6.83
C TYR A 631 -22.65 -16.28 -6.91
#